data_AF-A0A8J7D9W7-F1
#
_entry.id   AF-A0A8J7D9W7-F1
#
_cell.length_a   1.000
_cell.length_b   1.000
_cell.length_c   1.000
_cell.angle_alpha   90.00
_cell.angle_beta   90.00
_cell.angle_gamma   90.00
#
_symmetry.space_group_name_H-M   'P 1'
#
loop_
_entity.id
_entity.type
_entity.pdbx_description
1 polymer ?
#
loop_
_entity_poly.entity_id
_entity_poly.type
_entity_poly.pdbx_seq_one_letter_code
_entity_poly.pdbx_strand_id
1 'polypeptide(L)'
;MPIKNYRDDLLVRLCDPEYSSYYLKAALDETLEDGNTEAFLLALKNLVDAKGSVQEVASNADISRQHLHRLLSGTGNPTLETLAAVLHAVGLTIDFRPVSEVRK
;
A
#
# COMPACT_ATOMS: atom_id res chain seq x y z
N MET A 1 -31.58 5.15 5.43
CA MET A 1 -30.16 5.43 5.73
C MET A 1 -29.45 5.67 4.42
N PRO A 2 -28.67 6.74 4.24
CA PRO A 2 -27.76 6.82 3.09
C PRO A 2 -26.76 5.66 3.21
N ILE A 3 -26.61 4.88 2.15
CA ILE A 3 -25.61 3.83 2.05
C ILE A 3 -24.26 4.55 2.05
N LYS A 4 -23.56 4.55 3.19
CA LYS A 4 -22.20 5.07 3.25
C LYS A 4 -21.38 4.35 2.20
N ASN A 5 -20.75 5.09 1.31
CA ASN A 5 -19.85 4.52 0.32
C ASN A 5 -18.63 3.99 1.07
N TYR A 6 -18.55 2.66 1.21
CA TYR A 6 -17.49 1.97 1.94
C TYR A 6 -16.09 2.42 1.49
N ARG A 7 -15.91 2.68 0.19
CA ARG A 7 -14.64 3.13 -0.37
C ARG A 7 -14.29 4.54 0.11
N ASP A 8 -15.23 5.48 0.09
CA ASP A 8 -14.97 6.86 0.49
C ASP A 8 -14.60 6.93 1.98
N ASP A 9 -15.33 6.18 2.83
CA ASP A 9 -14.99 6.05 4.25
C ASP A 9 -13.61 5.43 4.47
N LEU A 10 -13.22 4.45 3.65
CA LEU A 10 -11.89 3.83 3.71
C LEU A 10 -10.79 4.84 3.35
N LEU A 11 -10.95 5.61 2.27
CA LEU A 11 -9.98 6.60 1.84
C LEU A 11 -9.73 7.66 2.93
N VAL A 12 -10.79 8.10 3.62
CA VAL A 12 -10.67 9.04 4.75
C VAL A 12 -9.82 8.46 5.88
N ARG A 13 -9.99 7.18 6.22
CA ARG A 13 -9.19 6.53 7.29
C ARG A 13 -7.73 6.35 6.87
N LEU A 14 -7.48 6.07 5.59
CA LEU A 14 -6.12 5.89 5.05
C LEU A 14 -5.29 7.19 5.05
N CYS A 15 -5.91 8.35 5.29
CA CYS A 15 -5.17 9.58 5.54
C CYS A 15 -4.36 9.51 6.85
N ASP A 16 -4.84 8.77 7.86
CA ASP A 16 -4.13 8.53 9.11
C ASP A 16 -2.93 7.59 8.88
N PRO A 17 -1.69 8.05 9.16
CA PRO A 17 -0.48 7.24 8.99
C PRO A 17 -0.52 5.91 9.76
N GLU A 18 -1.02 5.90 11.00
CA GLU A 18 -1.08 4.67 11.78
C GLU A 18 -2.04 3.67 11.14
N TYR A 19 -3.26 4.12 10.81
CA TYR A 19 -4.25 3.28 10.14
C TYR A 19 -3.72 2.73 8.81
N SER A 20 -3.09 3.57 7.99
CA SER A 20 -2.50 3.12 6.72
C SER A 20 -1.41 2.07 6.90
N SER A 21 -0.60 2.19 7.95
CA SER A 21 0.48 1.24 8.23
C SER A 21 -0.07 -0.13 8.63
N TYR A 22 -1.08 -0.17 9.50
CA TYR A 22 -1.75 -1.40 9.89
C TYR A 22 -2.50 -2.04 8.72
N TYR A 23 -3.20 -1.22 7.93
CA TYR A 23 -3.93 -1.67 6.75
C TYR A 23 -3.01 -2.35 5.74
N LEU A 24 -1.89 -1.72 5.40
CA LEU A 24 -0.95 -2.27 4.42
C LEU A 24 -0.17 -3.47 4.97
N LYS A 25 0.14 -3.47 6.27
CA LYS A 25 0.74 -4.62 6.95
C LYS A 25 -0.17 -5.85 6.90
N ALA A 26 -1.45 -5.69 7.23
CA ALA A 26 -2.41 -6.80 7.19
C ALA A 26 -2.51 -7.40 5.78
N ALA A 27 -2.60 -6.55 4.75
CA ALA A 27 -2.62 -7.01 3.36
C ALA A 27 -1.32 -7.74 2.95
N LEU A 28 -0.17 -7.29 3.44
CA LEU A 28 1.10 -7.97 3.17
C LEU A 28 1.20 -9.31 3.89
N ASP A 29 0.79 -9.38 5.16
CA ASP A 29 0.81 -10.61 5.95
C ASP A 29 -0.09 -11.67 5.29
N GLU A 30 -1.30 -11.31 4.84
CA GLU A 30 -2.20 -12.20 4.07
C GLU A 30 -1.56 -12.68 2.77
N THR A 31 -1.00 -11.78 1.96
CA THR A 31 -0.30 -12.13 0.71
C THR A 31 0.87 -13.11 0.95
N LEU A 32 1.57 -13.02 2.08
CA LEU A 32 2.65 -13.94 2.42
C LEU A 32 2.13 -15.33 2.85
N GLU A 33 0.91 -15.41 3.37
CA GLU A 33 0.26 -16.67 3.74
C GLU A 33 -0.34 -17.40 2.54
N ASP A 34 -1.05 -16.68 1.66
CA ASP A 34 -1.80 -17.27 0.54
C ASP A 34 -1.11 -17.14 -0.83
N GLY A 35 -0.05 -16.33 -0.94
CA GLY A 35 0.67 -16.04 -2.17
C GLY A 35 -0.06 -15.07 -3.12
N ASN A 36 -1.16 -14.46 -2.70
CA ASN A 36 -2.00 -13.60 -3.51
C ASN A 36 -1.54 -12.14 -3.46
N THR A 37 -0.66 -11.77 -4.39
CA THR A 37 -0.13 -10.40 -4.51
C THR A 37 -1.19 -9.37 -4.94
N GLU A 38 -2.30 -9.79 -5.54
CA GLU A 38 -3.34 -8.86 -6.00
C GLU A 38 -3.96 -8.07 -4.84
N ALA A 39 -4.17 -8.74 -3.70
CA ALA A 39 -4.73 -8.13 -2.50
C ALA A 39 -3.83 -7.00 -1.97
N PHE A 40 -2.52 -7.26 -1.86
CA PHE A 40 -1.55 -6.25 -1.46
C PHE A 40 -1.47 -5.08 -2.44
N LEU A 41 -1.46 -5.33 -3.75
CA LEU A 41 -1.41 -4.27 -4.76
C LEU A 41 -2.68 -3.42 -4.76
N LEU A 42 -3.83 -4.03 -4.49
CA LEU A 42 -5.09 -3.30 -4.31
C LEU A 42 -5.07 -2.45 -3.04
N ALA A 43 -4.52 -2.97 -1.94
CA ALA A 43 -4.33 -2.20 -0.70
C ALA A 43 -3.42 -0.98 -0.93
N LEU A 44 -2.28 -1.19 -1.62
CA LEU A 44 -1.35 -0.12 -1.99
C LEU A 44 -2.04 0.92 -2.89
N LYS A 45 -2.88 0.49 -3.84
CA LYS A 45 -3.66 1.40 -4.69
C LYS A 45 -4.61 2.28 -3.87
N ASN A 46 -5.34 1.70 -2.92
CA ASN A 46 -6.23 2.48 -2.06
C ASN A 46 -5.45 3.54 -1.25
N LEU A 47 -4.22 3.21 -0.83
CA LEU A 47 -3.36 4.15 -0.13
C LEU A 47 -2.88 5.29 -1.05
N VAL A 48 -2.49 4.96 -2.29
CA VAL A 48 -2.16 5.97 -3.31
C VAL A 48 -3.34 6.91 -3.54
N ASP A 49 -4.54 6.36 -3.75
CA ASP A 49 -5.78 7.13 -3.95
C ASP A 49 -6.14 8.02 -2.74
N ALA A 50 -5.79 7.58 -1.51
CA ALA A 50 -6.06 8.34 -0.28
C ALA A 50 -5.06 9.48 -0.05
N LYS A 51 -3.78 9.28 -0.40
CA LYS A 51 -2.71 10.26 -0.15
C LYS A 51 -2.64 11.34 -1.23
N GLY A 52 -3.08 11.06 -2.45
CA GLY A 52 -3.09 12.04 -3.51
C GLY A 52 -3.42 11.43 -4.87
N SER A 53 -3.01 12.12 -5.93
CA SER A 53 -3.15 11.59 -7.28
C SER A 53 -2.04 10.57 -7.58
N VAL A 54 -2.37 9.59 -8.45
CA VAL A 54 -1.38 8.66 -9.02
C VAL A 54 -0.18 9.40 -9.65
N GLN A 55 -0.39 10.62 -10.15
CA GLN A 55 0.65 11.43 -10.75
C GLN A 55 1.63 12.00 -9.73
N GLU A 56 1.13 12.51 -8.59
CA GLU A 56 1.98 13.01 -7.50
C GLU A 56 2.80 11.87 -6.89
N VAL A 57 2.18 10.72 -6.63
CA VAL A 57 2.90 9.56 -6.09
C VAL A 57 3.96 9.05 -7.08
N ALA A 58 3.64 8.96 -8.37
CA ALA A 58 4.62 8.54 -9.39
C ALA A 58 5.82 9.50 -9.44
N SER A 59 5.56 10.81 -9.37
CA SER A 59 6.61 11.83 -9.34
C SER A 59 7.48 11.72 -8.08
N ASN A 60 6.87 11.53 -6.92
CA ASN A 60 7.58 11.39 -5.64
C ASN A 60 8.38 10.09 -5.54
N ALA A 61 7.92 9.03 -6.22
CA ALA A 61 8.60 7.73 -6.30
C ALA A 61 9.62 7.64 -7.44
N ASP A 62 9.83 8.71 -8.22
CA ASP A 62 10.72 8.75 -9.40
C ASP A 62 10.45 7.62 -10.42
N ILE A 63 9.17 7.32 -10.66
CA ILE A 63 8.73 6.33 -11.66
C ILE A 63 7.71 6.92 -12.63
N SER A 64 7.61 6.34 -13.83
CA SER A 64 6.58 6.79 -14.76
C SER A 64 5.17 6.45 -14.25
N ARG A 65 4.22 7.35 -14.50
CA ARG A 65 2.79 7.11 -14.20
C ARG A 65 2.28 5.79 -14.81
N GLN A 66 2.74 5.44 -16.01
CA GLN A 66 2.37 4.20 -16.67
C GLN A 66 2.90 2.98 -15.92
N HIS A 67 4.14 3.06 -15.39
CA HIS A 67 4.71 2.00 -14.55
C HIS A 67 3.90 1.85 -13.26
N LEU A 68 3.62 2.95 -12.53
CA LEU A 68 2.81 2.90 -11.32
C LEU A 68 1.40 2.34 -11.59
N HIS A 69 0.75 2.76 -12.69
CA HIS A 69 -0.58 2.26 -13.04
C HIS A 69 -0.59 0.76 -13.35
N ARG A 70 0.42 0.24 -14.05
CA ARG A 70 0.58 -1.20 -14.31
C ARG A 70 0.85 -1.98 -13.03
N LEU A 71 1.57 -1.36 -12.09
CA LEU A 71 1.81 -1.97 -10.79
C LEU A 71 0.52 -2.12 -9.98
N LEU A 72 -0.28 -1.05 -9.94
CA LEU A 72 -1.52 -0.98 -9.18
C LEU A 72 -2.72 -1.67 -9.88
N SER A 73 -2.52 -2.30 -11.04
CA SER A 73 -3.59 -3.04 -11.74
C SER A 73 -3.77 -4.49 -11.27
N GLY A 74 -3.11 -4.90 -10.18
CA GLY A 74 -3.20 -6.24 -9.60
C GLY A 74 -2.29 -7.28 -10.26
N THR A 75 -1.92 -7.09 -11.53
CA THR A 75 -1.10 -8.05 -12.30
C THR A 75 0.41 -7.75 -12.28
N GLY A 76 0.85 -6.80 -11.47
CA GLY A 76 2.25 -6.38 -11.39
C GLY A 76 3.10 -7.29 -10.50
N ASN A 77 4.42 -7.30 -10.75
CA ASN A 77 5.41 -7.85 -9.83
C ASN A 77 6.44 -6.74 -9.51
N PRO A 78 6.19 -5.90 -8.50
CA PRO A 78 7.12 -4.82 -8.16
C PRO A 78 8.46 -5.41 -7.75
N THR A 79 9.55 -4.80 -8.23
CA THR A 79 10.85 -5.02 -7.58
C THR A 79 10.82 -4.41 -6.18
N LEU A 80 11.69 -4.91 -5.29
CA LEU A 80 11.84 -4.34 -3.95
C LEU A 80 12.15 -2.83 -4.00
N GLU A 81 12.97 -2.40 -4.97
CA GLU A 81 13.30 -1.00 -5.20
C GLU A 81 12.05 -0.17 -5.53
N THR A 82 11.23 -0.63 -6.49
CA THR A 82 10.01 0.10 -6.86
C THR A 82 9.00 0.11 -5.72
N LEU A 83 8.88 -1.00 -4.98
CA LEU A 83 8.01 -1.06 -3.80
C LEU A 83 8.45 -0.04 -2.74
N ALA A 84 9.74 -0.02 -2.39
CA ALA A 84 10.28 0.91 -1.40
C ALA A 84 10.07 2.38 -1.82
N ALA A 85 10.30 2.71 -3.10
CA ALA A 85 10.08 4.05 -3.63
C ALA A 85 8.60 4.48 -3.52
N VAL A 86 7.67 3.61 -3.89
CA VAL A 86 6.23 3.89 -3.79
C VAL A 86 5.78 4.02 -2.34
N LEU A 87 6.26 3.15 -1.44
CA LEU A 87 5.98 3.23 0.00
C LEU A 87 6.44 4.57 0.58
N HIS A 88 7.67 4.98 0.27
CA HIS A 88 8.21 6.27 0.71
C HIS A 88 7.37 7.45 0.19
N ALA A 89 6.94 7.39 -1.08
CA ALA A 89 6.10 8.42 -1.69
C ALA A 89 4.72 8.56 -1.02
N VAL A 90 4.19 7.50 -0.39
CA VAL A 90 2.94 7.52 0.38
C VAL A 90 3.17 7.68 1.90
N GLY A 91 4.41 7.92 2.33
CA GLY A 91 4.77 8.18 3.72
C GLY A 91 4.93 6.93 4.60
N LEU A 92 5.15 5.76 4.01
CA LEU A 92 5.39 4.50 4.70
C LEU A 92 6.80 3.95 4.40
N THR A 93 7.25 3.02 5.24
CA THR A 93 8.51 2.29 5.03
C THR A 93 8.36 0.85 5.52
N ILE A 94 9.33 0.01 5.17
CA ILE A 94 9.36 -1.40 5.60
C ILE A 94 10.16 -1.49 6.90
N ASP A 95 9.59 -2.16 7.89
CA ASP A 95 10.22 -2.43 9.18
C ASP A 95 10.38 -3.95 9.37
N PHE A 96 11.47 -4.36 10.02
CA PHE A 96 11.76 -5.76 10.31
C PHE A 96 11.60 -6.02 11.81
N ARG A 97 10.79 -7.02 12.14
CA ARG A 97 10.51 -7.42 13.52
C ARG A 97 10.94 -8.88 13.75
N PRO A 98 11.32 -9.24 14.98
CA PRO A 98 11.66 -10.63 15.28
C PRO A 98 10.44 -11.54 15.10
N VAL A 99 10.64 -12.73 14.54
CA VAL A 99 9.58 -13.75 14.31
C VAL A 99 9.08 -14.35 15.63
N SER A 100 9.86 -14.22 16.69
CA SER A 100 9.48 -14.59 18.06
C SER A 100 10.17 -13.64 19.03
N GLU A 101 9.43 -13.14 20.03
CA GLU A 101 10.05 -12.39 21.12
C GLU A 101 11.08 -13.30 21.80
N VAL A 102 12.35 -12.90 21.76
CA VAL A 102 13.37 -13.51 22.62
C VAL A 102 12.91 -13.25 24.05
N ARG A 103 12.27 -14.25 24.67
CA ARG A 103 11.99 -14.24 26.10
C ARG A 103 13.33 -14.07 26.81
N LYS A 104 13.54 -12.88 27.39
CA LYS A 104 14.61 -12.65 28.36
C LYS A 104 14.22 -13.22 29.71
#